data_AF-A0AA97G785-F1
#
_entry.id   AF-A0AA97G785-F1
#
_cell.length_a   1.000
_cell.length_b   1.000
_cell.length_c   1.000
_cell.angle_alpha   90.00
_cell.angle_beta   90.00
_cell.angle_gamma   90.00
#
_symmetry.space_group_name_H-M   'P 1'
#
loop_
_entity.id
_entity.type
_entity.pdbx_description
1 polymer ?
#
loop_
_entity_poly.entity_id
_entity_poly.type
_entity_poly.pdbx_seq_one_letter_code
_entity_poly.pdbx_strand_id
1 'polypeptide(L)' 'MDKDKLLALMNTGVTKANLNEYGRFDELTDSIDKPRAKAYFETFEGAPVANFRVNIKAANLLRSFILQEGFELETPDGD' A
#
# COMPACT_ATOMS: atom_id res chain seq x y z
N MET A 1 -8.21 -4.84 -0.67
CA MET A 1 -7.91 -3.51 -1.23
C MET A 1 -8.69 -3.36 -2.52
N ASP A 2 -9.34 -2.22 -2.67
CA ASP A 2 -10.07 -1.85 -3.86
C ASP A 2 -9.09 -1.40 -4.97
N LYS A 3 -9.10 -2.12 -6.10
CA LYS A 3 -8.15 -1.87 -7.21
C LYS A 3 -8.54 -0.62 -8.00
N ASP A 4 -9.83 -0.34 -8.15
CA ASP A 4 -10.32 0.79 -8.94
C ASP A 4 -10.00 2.11 -8.22
N LYS A 5 -10.12 2.13 -6.89
CA LYS A 5 -9.68 3.28 -6.07
C LYS A 5 -8.18 3.54 -6.18
N LEU A 6 -7.35 2.50 -6.22
CA LEU A 6 -5.91 2.65 -6.40
C LEU A 6 -5.57 3.24 -7.79
N LEU A 7 -6.17 2.70 -8.85
CA LEU A 7 -5.95 3.18 -10.22
C LEU A 7 -6.41 4.64 -10.40
N ALA A 8 -7.58 4.98 -9.85
CA ALA A 8 -8.07 6.35 -9.86
C ALA A 8 -7.12 7.30 -9.14
N LEU A 9 -6.53 6.87 -8.01
CA LEU A 9 -5.55 7.67 -7.27
C LEU A 9 -4.28 7.87 -8.10
N MET A 10 -3.69 6.80 -8.64
CA MET A 10 -2.45 6.87 -9.43
C MET A 10 -2.58 7.72 -10.70
N ASN A 11 -3.75 7.72 -11.36
CA ASN A 11 -3.99 8.47 -12.60
C ASN A 11 -4.15 10.00 -12.42
N THR A 12 -4.11 10.52 -11.18
CA THR A 12 -4.38 11.95 -10.91
C THR A 12 -3.13 12.81 -10.71
N GLY A 13 -1.94 12.30 -11.01
CA GLY A 13 -0.68 13.02 -10.75
C GLY A 13 -0.47 13.23 -9.24
N VAL A 14 -0.59 12.14 -8.48
CA VAL A 14 -0.50 12.20 -7.03
C VAL A 14 0.90 12.63 -6.59
N THR A 15 0.93 13.59 -5.68
CA THR A 15 2.12 14.10 -5.00
C THR A 15 1.97 13.90 -3.51
N LYS A 16 3.07 14.06 -2.77
CA LYS A 16 3.05 13.95 -1.30
C LYS A 16 2.11 14.97 -0.65
N ALA A 17 1.87 16.10 -1.31
CA ALA A 17 0.99 17.17 -0.84
C ALA A 17 -0.49 16.86 -1.08
N ASN A 18 -0.83 16.21 -2.20
CA ASN A 18 -2.22 15.96 -2.58
C ASN A 18 -2.73 14.54 -2.27
N LEU A 19 -1.85 13.61 -1.83
CA LEU A 19 -2.18 12.19 -1.67
C LEU A 19 -3.49 11.94 -0.92
N ASN A 20 -3.74 12.66 0.18
CA ASN A 20 -4.94 12.49 1.00
C ASN A 20 -5.99 13.60 0.82
N GLU A 21 -5.94 14.35 -0.29
CA GLU A 21 -7.02 15.29 -0.59
C GLU A 21 -8.36 14.55 -0.68
N TYR A 22 -9.40 15.15 -0.11
CA TYR A 22 -10.74 14.58 -0.03
C TYR A 22 -10.82 13.24 0.73
N GLY A 23 -9.80 12.86 1.52
CA GLY A 23 -9.77 11.60 2.27
C GLY A 23 -9.55 10.35 1.39
N ARG A 24 -9.18 10.53 0.12
CA ARG A 24 -9.06 9.44 -0.87
C ARG A 24 -8.03 8.36 -0.50
N PHE A 25 -6.95 8.75 0.18
CA PHE A 25 -5.93 7.81 0.64
C PHE A 25 -6.40 7.06 1.88
N ASP A 26 -7.07 7.74 2.82
CA ASP A 26 -7.65 7.10 3.99
C ASP A 26 -8.69 6.04 3.58
N GLU A 27 -9.61 6.37 2.65
CA GLU A 27 -10.57 5.42 2.08
C GLU A 27 -9.91 4.20 1.43
N LEU A 28 -8.78 4.42 0.76
CA LEU A 28 -8.03 3.32 0.15
C LEU A 28 -7.40 2.44 1.22
N THR A 29 -6.83 3.02 2.28
CA THR A 29 -6.26 2.27 3.40
C THR A 29 -7.32 1.52 4.22
N ASP A 30 -8.54 2.05 4.34
CA ASP A 30 -9.66 1.36 4.98
C ASP A 30 -10.12 0.13 4.19
N SER A 31 -9.89 0.11 2.87
CA SER A 31 -10.18 -1.05 2.02
C SER A 31 -9.14 -2.19 2.13
N ILE A 32 -8.09 -2.02 2.93
CA ILE A 32 -7.01 -3.01 3.05
C ILE A 32 -7.54 -4.29 3.69
N ASP A 33 -7.23 -5.41 3.03
CA ASP A 33 -7.47 -6.75 3.55
C ASP A 33 -6.40 -7.04 4.62
N LYS A 34 -6.74 -6.78 5.89
CA LYS A 34 -5.80 -6.89 7.03
C LYS A 34 -5.23 -8.31 7.18
N PRO A 35 -6.02 -9.40 7.08
CA PRO A 35 -5.47 -10.76 7.08
C PRO A 35 -4.41 -10.98 6.00
N ARG A 36 -4.69 -10.58 4.75
CA ARG A 36 -3.74 -10.74 3.64
C ARG A 36 -2.49 -9.87 3.83
N ALA A 37 -2.65 -8.63 4.26
CA ALA A 37 -1.54 -7.72 4.53
C ALA A 37 -0.64 -8.25 5.65
N LYS A 38 -1.24 -8.79 6.72
CA LYS A 38 -0.51 -9.41 7.82
C LYS A 38 0.35 -10.58 7.34
N ALA A 39 -0.24 -11.51 6.59
CA ALA A 39 0.47 -12.68 6.06
C ALA A 39 1.65 -12.27 5.16
N TYR A 40 1.48 -11.23 4.34
CA TYR A 40 2.55 -10.67 3.51
C TYR A 40 3.73 -10.15 4.36
N PHE A 41 3.45 -9.30 5.36
CA PHE A 41 4.51 -8.76 6.21
C PHE A 41 5.17 -9.82 7.11
N GLU A 42 4.41 -10.79 7.62
CA GLU A 42 4.96 -11.91 8.40
C GLU A 42 5.87 -12.81 7.56
N THR A 43 5.50 -13.04 6.29
CA THR A 43 6.34 -13.79 5.34
C THR A 43 7.63 -13.03 5.03
N PHE A 44 7.53 -11.72 4.81
CA PHE A 44 8.69 -10.87 4.51
C PHE A 44 9.62 -10.68 5.72
N GLU A 45 9.07 -10.55 6.94
CA GLU A 45 9.83 -10.31 8.17
C GLU A 45 10.29 -11.61 8.85
N GLY A 46 9.74 -12.77 8.46
CA GLY A 46 9.99 -14.05 9.12
C GLY A 46 9.52 -14.10 10.58
N ALA A 47 8.68 -13.16 10.99
CA ALA A 47 8.25 -12.97 12.37
C ALA A 47 6.80 -12.47 12.45
N PRO A 48 6.06 -12.80 13.53
CA PRO A 48 4.70 -12.32 13.71
C PRO A 48 4.59 -10.79 13.75
N VAL A 49 3.59 -10.25 13.07
CA VAL A 49 3.34 -8.80 13.02
C VAL A 49 2.10 -8.49 13.84
N ALA A 50 2.25 -7.59 14.81
CA ALA A 50 1.14 -7.15 15.64
C ALA A 50 0.04 -6.46 14.80
N ASN A 51 -1.22 -6.77 15.07
CA ASN A 51 -2.36 -6.30 14.26
C ASN A 51 -2.40 -4.76 14.09
N PHE A 52 -1.99 -4.00 15.10
CA PHE A 52 -1.93 -2.53 15.01
C PHE A 52 -0.83 -2.04 14.05
N ARG A 53 0.26 -2.80 13.89
CA ARG A 53 1.36 -2.48 12.96
C ARG A 53 1.01 -2.82 11.52
N VAL A 54 0.14 -3.82 11.29
CA VAL A 54 -0.26 -4.24 9.94
C VAL A 54 -0.82 -3.05 9.15
N ASN A 55 -1.72 -2.26 9.75
CA ASN A 55 -2.33 -1.12 9.06
C ASN A 55 -1.30 -0.02 8.75
N ILE A 56 -0.42 0.28 9.71
CA ILE A 56 0.63 1.29 9.55
C ILE A 56 1.61 0.88 8.44
N LYS A 57 2.07 -0.38 8.45
CA LYS A 57 2.98 -0.91 7.43
C LYS A 57 2.33 -0.93 6.05
N ALA A 58 1.08 -1.36 5.95
CA ALA A 58 0.35 -1.39 4.68
C ALA A 58 0.14 0.02 4.12
N ALA A 59 -0.27 0.98 4.96
CA ALA A 59 -0.40 2.38 4.55
C ALA A 59 0.93 2.98 4.10
N ASN A 60 2.04 2.72 4.82
CA ASN A 60 3.35 3.21 4.43
C ASN A 60 3.82 2.63 3.08
N LEU A 61 3.65 1.31 2.89
CA LEU A 61 3.99 0.64 1.63
C LEU A 61 3.18 1.23 0.47
N LEU A 62 1.87 1.39 0.66
CA LEU A 62 0.97 1.93 -0.35
C LEU A 62 1.28 3.39 -0.69
N ARG A 63 1.59 4.19 0.32
CA ARG A 63 2.04 5.58 0.16
C ARG A 63 3.31 5.66 -0.66
N SER A 64 4.31 4.82 -0.36
CA SER A 64 5.55 4.77 -1.14
C SER A 64 5.29 4.33 -2.58
N PHE A 65 4.48 3.27 -2.77
CA PHE A 65 4.12 2.77 -4.10
C PHE A 65 3.46 3.84 -4.98
N ILE A 66 2.49 4.58 -4.44
CA ILE A 66 1.78 5.63 -5.17
C ILE A 66 2.69 6.84 -5.45
N LEU A 67 3.51 7.25 -4.47
CA LEU A 67 4.36 8.44 -4.60
C LEU A 67 5.62 8.22 -5.43
N GLN A 68 6.07 6.97 -5.58
CA GLN A 68 7.20 6.60 -6.43
C GLN A 68 6.75 6.22 -7.85
N GLU A 69 5.54 6.64 -8.27
CA GLU A 69 4.95 6.33 -9.58
C GLU A 69 4.94 4.83 -9.92
N GLY A 70 4.71 3.96 -8.93
CA GLY A 70 4.72 2.52 -9.12
C GLY A 70 6.14 2.00 -9.37
N PHE A 71 7.04 2.26 -8.42
CA PHE A 71 8.38 1.67 -8.36
C PHE A 71 8.33 0.24 -8.92
N GLU A 72 9.15 -0.01 -9.94
CA GLU A 72 9.44 -1.34 -10.45
C GLU A 72 9.81 -2.16 -9.22
N LEU A 73 8.84 -2.92 -8.69
CA LEU A 73 9.17 -3.97 -7.76
C LEU A 73 10.11 -4.81 -8.58
N GLU A 74 11.40 -4.84 -8.23
CA GLU A 74 12.26 -5.95 -8.64
C GLU A 74 11.52 -7.20 -8.15
N THR A 75 10.63 -7.73 -9.00
CA THR A 75 10.39 -9.14 -9.06
C THR A 75 11.79 -9.73 -9.17
N PRO A 76 12.16 -10.70 -8.32
CA PRO A 76 13.34 -11.48 -8.60
C PRO A 76 13.08 -12.18 -9.94
N ASP A 77 13.41 -11.50 -11.03
CA ASP A 77 13.40 -12.02 -12.38
C ASP A 77 14.61 -12.94 -12.52
N GLY A 78 14.32 -14.18 -12.89
CA GLY A 78 15.28 -15.10 -13.51
C GLY A 78 15.97 -16.07 -12.56
N ASP A 79 15.32 -17.22 -12.33
CA ASP A 79 15.67 -18.46 -13.06
C ASP A 79 14.44 -19.39 -13.17
#